data_AF-A0ABD6PCB5-F1
#
_entry.id   AF-A0ABD6PCB5-F1
#
_cell.length_a   1.000
_cell.length_b   1.000
_cell.length_c   1.000
_cell.angle_alpha   90.00
_cell.angle_beta   90.00
_cell.angle_gamma   90.00
#
_symmetry.space_group_name_H-M   'P 1'
#
loop_
_entity.id
_entity.type
_entity.pdbx_description
1 polymer ?
#
loop_
_entity_poly.entity_id
_entity_poly.type
_entity_poly.pdbx_seq_one_letter_code
_entity_poly.pdbx_strand_id
1 'polypeptide(L)'
;MFKSAACIISGLGLILSSFFSPAYSATIENGGVIHFRGAVVADPCEVTPRHQQFAISCPENNRMKTHTISYDEALRGHHPHSALAAVSMKYLNEQKTLAVVQVDYR
;
A
#
# COMPACT_ATOMS: atom_id res chain seq x y z
N MET A 1 -7.46 54.72 -57.55
CA MET A 1 -6.48 53.62 -57.67
C MET A 1 -5.83 53.19 -56.34
N PHE A 2 -6.38 53.50 -55.15
CA PHE A 2 -5.73 53.17 -53.87
C PHE A 2 -6.30 51.96 -53.09
N LYS A 3 -7.42 51.37 -53.52
CA LYS A 3 -8.03 50.20 -52.82
C LYS A 3 -7.23 48.89 -52.98
N SER A 4 -6.43 48.77 -54.04
CA SER A 4 -5.76 47.51 -54.39
C SER A 4 -4.49 47.27 -53.55
N ALA A 5 -3.70 48.32 -53.28
CA ALA A 5 -2.48 48.21 -52.47
C ALA A 5 -2.76 47.85 -51.00
N ALA A 6 -3.81 48.42 -50.40
CA ALA A 6 -4.20 48.13 -49.02
C ALA A 6 -4.63 46.65 -48.82
N CYS A 7 -5.29 46.08 -49.82
CA CYS A 7 -5.73 44.68 -49.78
C CYS A 7 -4.54 43.71 -49.88
N ILE A 8 -3.54 44.05 -50.69
CA ILE A 8 -2.33 43.24 -50.86
C ILE A 8 -1.46 43.25 -49.59
N ILE A 9 -1.31 44.41 -48.93
CA ILE A 9 -0.53 44.54 -47.69
C ILE A 9 -1.22 43.78 -46.55
N SER A 10 -2.56 43.85 -46.46
CA SER A 10 -3.34 43.13 -45.45
C SER A 10 -3.33 41.61 -45.68
N GLY A 11 -3.35 41.16 -46.94
CA GLY A 11 -3.25 39.74 -47.29
C GLY A 11 -1.88 39.14 -46.97
N LEU A 12 -0.80 39.88 -47.25
CA LEU A 12 0.56 39.43 -46.95
C LEU A 12 0.80 39.32 -45.43
N GLY A 13 0.30 40.29 -44.64
CA GLY A 13 0.42 40.28 -43.18
C GLY A 13 -0.25 39.07 -42.52
N LEU A 14 -1.42 38.65 -43.04
CA LEU A 14 -2.13 37.46 -42.56
C LEU A 14 -1.38 36.17 -42.91
N ILE A 15 -0.79 36.07 -44.11
CA ILE A 15 -0.02 34.90 -44.53
C ILE A 15 1.29 34.77 -43.73
N LEU A 16 1.94 35.88 -43.37
CA LEU A 16 3.13 35.84 -42.50
C LEU A 16 2.79 35.43 -41.06
N SER A 17 1.59 35.76 -40.57
CA SER A 17 1.19 35.42 -39.19
C SER A 17 0.91 33.93 -38.96
N SER A 18 0.55 33.16 -40.01
CA SER A 18 0.33 31.72 -39.91
C SER A 18 1.60 30.88 -39.81
N PHE A 19 2.78 31.47 -40.05
CA PHE A 19 4.06 30.77 -39.90
C PHE A 19 4.61 30.76 -38.46
N PHE A 20 4.07 31.59 -37.57
CA PHE A 20 4.47 31.64 -36.16
C PHE A 20 3.50 30.84 -35.29
N SER A 21 3.37 29.55 -35.57
CA SER A 21 2.77 28.63 -34.60
C SER A 21 3.82 28.33 -33.52
N PRO A 22 3.61 28.65 -32.23
CA PRO A 22 4.48 28.15 -31.18
C PRO A 22 4.24 26.64 -31.08
N ALA A 23 5.15 25.86 -31.66
CA ALA A 23 5.23 24.44 -31.38
C ALA A 23 5.76 24.28 -29.95
N TYR A 24 4.85 24.20 -28.97
CA TYR A 24 5.20 23.71 -27.64
C TYR A 24 5.58 22.23 -27.78
N SER A 25 6.84 21.98 -28.10
CA SER A 25 7.43 20.67 -27.94
C SER A 25 7.73 20.53 -26.45
N ALA A 26 6.95 19.70 -25.75
CA ALA A 26 7.46 19.13 -24.52
C ALA A 26 8.75 18.41 -24.91
N THR A 27 9.89 18.91 -24.44
CA THR A 27 11.18 18.26 -24.63
C THR A 27 11.03 16.84 -24.12
N ILE A 28 10.94 15.87 -25.03
CA ILE A 28 11.09 14.46 -24.71
C ILE A 28 12.58 14.30 -24.40
N GLU A 29 12.97 14.75 -23.21
CA GLU A 29 14.23 14.40 -22.59
C GLU A 29 14.26 12.86 -22.45
N ASN A 30 15.45 12.26 -22.55
CA ASN A 30 15.60 10.83 -22.31
C ASN A 30 15.01 10.51 -20.92
N GLY A 31 13.84 9.85 -20.91
CA GLY A 31 13.13 9.54 -19.68
C GLY A 31 13.98 8.68 -18.74
N GLY A 32 13.94 8.99 -17.45
CA GLY A 32 14.62 8.21 -16.41
C GLY A 32 13.85 6.92 -16.05
N VAL A 33 14.53 6.01 -15.35
CA VAL A 33 13.92 4.76 -14.85
C VAL A 33 13.42 4.96 -13.42
N ILE A 34 12.15 4.64 -13.17
CA ILE A 34 11.58 4.57 -11.82
C ILE A 34 11.60 3.11 -11.37
N HIS A 35 12.34 2.83 -10.30
CA HIS A 35 12.35 1.51 -9.67
C HIS A 35 11.37 1.50 -8.50
N PHE A 36 10.26 0.77 -8.64
CA PHE A 36 9.38 0.46 -7.52
C PHE A 36 9.94 -0.71 -6.73
N ARG A 37 10.11 -0.52 -5.42
CA ARG A 37 10.51 -1.58 -4.48
C ARG A 37 9.40 -1.76 -3.46
N GLY A 38 8.98 -3.00 -3.28
CA GLY A 38 7.97 -3.39 -2.30
C GLY A 38 7.94 -4.91 -2.17
N ALA A 39 7.27 -5.38 -1.14
CA ALA A 39 6.96 -6.79 -0.95
C ALA A 39 5.44 -6.93 -0.81
N VAL A 40 4.87 -7.96 -1.43
CA VAL A 40 3.51 -8.40 -1.12
C VAL A 40 3.64 -9.37 0.06
N VAL A 41 3.29 -8.91 1.25
CA VAL A 41 3.30 -9.72 2.47
C VAL A 41 1.92 -10.32 2.72
N ALA A 42 1.86 -11.46 3.39
CA ALA A 42 0.59 -12.03 3.83
C ALA A 42 -0.09 -11.09 4.84
N ASP A 43 -1.43 -11.16 4.90
CA ASP A 43 -2.19 -10.45 5.93
C ASP A 43 -1.74 -10.90 7.33
N PRO A 44 -1.76 -10.00 8.33
CA PRO A 44 -1.48 -10.38 9.71
C PRO A 44 -2.55 -11.36 10.23
N CYS A 45 -2.19 -12.11 11.27
CA CYS A 45 -3.16 -12.91 12.00
C CYS A 45 -4.09 -12.00 12.82
N GLU A 46 -5.39 -12.28 12.80
CA GLU A 46 -6.37 -11.61 13.65
C GLU A 46 -6.46 -12.33 15.00
N VAL A 47 -6.31 -11.57 16.09
CA VAL A 47 -6.41 -12.11 17.46
C VAL A 47 -7.69 -11.60 18.12
N THR A 48 -8.62 -12.51 18.38
CA THR A 48 -9.88 -12.20 19.07
C THR A 48 -9.88 -12.80 20.47
N PRO A 49 -9.95 -11.97 21.54
CA PRO A 49 -10.06 -12.47 22.90
C PRO A 49 -11.44 -13.12 23.14
N ARG A 50 -11.43 -14.26 23.83
CA ARG A 50 -12.61 -14.95 24.37
C ARG A 50 -12.39 -15.26 25.85
N HIS A 51 -13.40 -15.82 26.52
CA HIS A 51 -13.27 -16.19 27.92
C HIS A 51 -12.17 -17.24 28.10
N GLN A 52 -11.07 -16.86 28.75
CA GLN A 52 -9.88 -17.70 29.06
C GLN A 52 -9.11 -18.27 27.84
N GLN A 53 -9.38 -17.78 26.63
CA GLN A 53 -8.75 -18.25 25.40
C GLN A 53 -8.73 -17.17 24.31
N PHE A 54 -7.92 -17.36 23.28
CA PHE A 54 -7.83 -16.55 22.08
C PHE A 54 -8.32 -17.35 20.88
N ALA A 55 -9.05 -16.72 19.98
CA ALA A 55 -9.21 -17.20 18.60
C ALA A 55 -8.22 -16.44 17.72
N ILE A 56 -7.31 -17.18 17.07
CA ILE A 56 -6.24 -16.65 16.23
C ILE A 56 -6.51 -17.10 14.80
N SER A 57 -6.80 -16.16 13.91
CA SER A 57 -7.10 -16.41 12.51
C SER A 57 -5.90 -16.00 11.66
N CYS A 58 -5.21 -16.96 11.05
CA CYS A 58 -4.02 -16.71 10.23
C CYS A 58 -4.23 -17.16 8.77
N PRO A 59 -3.60 -16.51 7.79
CA PRO A 59 -3.72 -16.92 6.39
C PRO A 59 -2.87 -18.15 6.06
N GLU A 60 -3.48 -19.31 5.92
CA GLU A 60 -2.82 -20.56 5.48
C GLU A 60 -3.33 -20.98 4.09
N ASN A 61 -2.43 -21.12 3.11
CA ASN A 61 -2.79 -21.46 1.72
C ASN A 61 -3.87 -20.55 1.11
N ASN A 62 -3.72 -19.23 1.28
CA ASN A 62 -4.64 -18.20 0.79
C ASN A 62 -6.07 -18.28 1.37
N ARG A 63 -6.22 -18.92 2.54
CA ARG A 63 -7.46 -18.98 3.31
C ARG A 63 -7.18 -18.69 4.77
N MET A 64 -8.09 -18.02 5.44
CA MET A 64 -7.99 -17.83 6.88
C MET A 64 -8.29 -19.14 7.61
N LYS A 65 -7.37 -19.58 8.46
CA LYS A 65 -7.59 -20.67 9.41
C LYS A 65 -7.56 -20.15 10.83
N THR A 66 -8.61 -20.50 11.57
CA THR A 66 -8.77 -20.12 12.96
C THR A 66 -8.33 -21.24 13.89
N HIS A 67 -7.42 -20.92 14.79
CA HIS A 67 -6.97 -21.79 15.88
C HIS A 67 -7.36 -21.17 17.22
N THR A 68 -7.70 -22.01 18.18
CA THR A 68 -8.01 -21.57 19.54
C THR A 68 -6.82 -21.90 20.45
N ILE A 69 -6.40 -20.94 21.26
CA ILE A 69 -5.31 -21.11 22.23
C ILE A 69 -5.78 -20.65 23.60
N SER A 70 -5.59 -21.46 24.64
CA SER A 70 -5.91 -21.06 26.00
C SER A 70 -4.92 -20.01 26.53
N TYR A 71 -5.34 -19.20 27.50
CA TYR A 71 -4.45 -18.22 28.13
C TYR A 71 -3.25 -18.89 28.81
N ASP A 72 -3.45 -20.05 29.40
CA ASP A 72 -2.39 -20.82 30.06
C ASP A 72 -1.34 -21.31 29.04
N GLU A 73 -1.75 -21.79 27.87
CA GLU A 73 -0.84 -22.15 26.78
C GLU A 73 -0.06 -20.93 26.27
N ALA A 74 -0.73 -19.79 26.10
CA ALA A 74 -0.07 -18.55 25.67
C ALA A 74 0.93 -18.02 26.72
N LEU A 75 0.63 -18.15 28.01
CA LEU A 75 1.53 -17.78 29.11
C LEU A 75 2.78 -18.68 29.17
N ARG A 76 2.62 -19.95 28.81
CA ARG A 76 3.73 -20.90 28.68
C ARG A 76 4.54 -20.69 27.39
N GLY A 77 4.13 -19.76 26.52
CA GLY A 77 4.76 -19.52 25.21
C GLY A 77 4.55 -20.69 24.24
N HIS A 78 3.41 -21.40 24.35
CA HIS A 78 3.14 -22.51 23.46
C HIS A 78 2.86 -22.03 22.03
N HIS A 79 3.54 -22.65 21.08
CA HIS A 79 3.44 -22.29 19.68
C HIS A 79 2.27 -23.09 19.10
N PRO A 80 1.17 -22.44 18.65
CA PRO A 80 0.14 -23.18 17.94
C PRO A 80 0.79 -23.89 16.75
N HIS A 81 0.26 -25.04 16.36
CA HIS A 81 0.67 -25.76 15.15
C HIS A 81 0.41 -24.97 13.84
N SER A 82 0.17 -23.66 13.91
CA SER A 82 0.16 -22.82 12.71
C SER A 82 1.61 -22.60 12.29
N ALA A 83 1.95 -23.05 11.09
CA ALA A 83 3.30 -22.88 10.51
C ALA A 83 3.73 -21.40 10.36
N LEU A 84 2.84 -20.46 10.69
CA LEU A 84 2.92 -19.05 10.32
C LEU A 84 3.17 -18.11 11.50
N ALA A 85 2.80 -18.49 12.74
CA ALA A 85 2.98 -17.60 13.88
C ALA A 85 3.10 -18.32 15.24
N ALA A 86 4.08 -17.92 16.05
CA ALA A 86 4.13 -18.27 17.47
C ALA A 86 3.33 -17.24 18.28
N VAL A 87 2.62 -17.67 19.33
CA VAL A 87 1.82 -16.77 20.17
C VAL A 87 2.24 -16.91 21.63
N SER A 88 2.51 -15.78 22.26
CA SER A 88 2.81 -15.72 23.69
C SER A 88 2.02 -14.60 24.37
N MET A 89 1.81 -14.73 25.68
CA MET A 89 1.09 -13.73 26.47
C MET A 89 1.86 -13.39 27.76
N LYS A 90 1.79 -12.13 28.18
CA LYS A 90 2.29 -11.68 29.47
C LYS A 90 1.31 -10.71 30.13
N TYR A 91 1.00 -10.94 31.41
CA TYR A 91 0.25 -9.97 32.20
C TYR A 91 1.12 -8.75 32.54
N LEU A 92 0.52 -7.57 32.45
CA LEU A 92 1.14 -6.30 32.81
C LEU A 92 0.90 -5.92 34.27
N ASN A 93 -0.10 -6.52 34.92
CA ASN A 93 -0.46 -6.23 36.30
C ASN A 93 -0.70 -7.49 37.14
N GLU A 94 -0.51 -7.36 38.45
CA GLU A 94 -0.67 -8.46 39.41
C GLU A 94 -2.11 -8.97 39.49
N GLN A 95 -3.09 -8.09 39.25
CA GLN A 95 -4.52 -8.44 39.23
C GLN A 95 -4.92 -9.25 37.98
N LYS A 96 -4.01 -9.47 37.03
CA LYS A 96 -4.22 -10.23 35.78
C LYS A 96 -5.41 -9.72 34.95
N THR A 97 -5.63 -8.41 34.95
CA THR A 97 -6.70 -7.76 34.17
C THR A 97 -6.20 -7.14 32.87
N LEU A 98 -4.87 -6.95 32.73
CA LEU A 98 -4.24 -6.39 31.55
C LEU A 98 -3.10 -7.29 31.10
N ALA A 99 -3.04 -7.59 29.80
CA ALA A 99 -2.01 -8.42 29.22
C ALA A 99 -1.60 -7.91 27.83
N VAL A 100 -0.39 -8.28 27.43
CA VAL A 100 0.10 -8.14 26.05
C VAL A 100 0.16 -9.52 25.44
N VAL A 101 -0.37 -9.64 24.23
CA VAL A 101 -0.24 -10.83 23.39
C VAL A 101 0.77 -10.51 22.29
N GLN A 102 1.81 -11.31 22.18
CA GLN A 102 2.83 -11.21 21.15
C GLN A 102 2.60 -12.31 20.11
N VAL A 103 2.60 -11.93 18.84
CA VAL A 103 2.43 -12.82 17.69
C VAL A 103 3.68 -12.69 16.83
N ASP A 104 4.51 -13.73 16.82
CA ASP A 104 5.76 -13.77 16.09
C ASP A 104 5.58 -14.53 14.78
N TYR A 105 5.56 -13.81 13.67
CA TYR A 105 5.43 -14.36 12.32
C TYR A 105 6.74 -15.02 11.86
N ARG A 106 6.64 -16.18 11.19
CA ARG A 106 7.79 -16.87 10.59
C ARG A 106 7.88 -16.67 9.09
#